data_AF-A0A8H4WVP8-F1
#
_entry.id   AF-A0A8H4WVP8-F1
#
_cell.length_a   1.000
_cell.length_b   1.000
_cell.length_c   1.000
_cell.angle_alpha   90.00
_cell.angle_beta   90.00
_cell.angle_gamma   90.00
#
_symmetry.space_group_name_H-M   'P 1'
#
loop_
_entity.id
_entity.type
_entity.pdbx_description
1 polymer ?
#
loop_
_entity_poly.entity_id
_entity_poly.type
_entity_poly.pdbx_seq_one_letter_code
_entity_poly.pdbx_strand_id
1 'polypeptide(L)'
;MISFRDAKWPMIWMSFLAFAGNTLYPVFLRLVIWTLSKWFPKQSSTQEPLSFLLQHPRRCYTLLFPSGPTWILFAIIFALNFVDVLLIIVLDLHNPEVTSLPLSARIPAAIFQAASARHTGTATFNLANINPAVQLSLLVMMCISSLGIYEHEESLNEKNGKHYLKTHMKNQLSFDLWYIFLGTICICIAESTRIADVNEPAFSVFSVLFEVTSAYGNVGLSLGYPTVATSLCGMFGTFSKVVICLVMIRGRHRGLPYALDRAIMLPDESVIEHSRDGVF
;
A
#
# COMPACT_ATOMS: atom_id res chain seq x y z
N MET A 1 -9.19 14.87 7.66
CA MET A 1 -8.88 15.94 6.69
C MET A 1 -10.14 16.55 6.07
N ILE A 2 -11.33 16.05 6.40
CA ILE A 2 -12.63 16.57 5.95
C ILE A 2 -12.76 18.09 6.19
N SER A 3 -12.34 18.61 7.35
CA SER A 3 -12.40 20.07 7.62
C SER A 3 -11.51 20.92 6.71
N PHE A 4 -10.50 20.33 6.05
CA PHE A 4 -9.58 21.01 5.14
C PHE A 4 -9.90 20.75 3.66
N ARG A 5 -11.04 20.12 3.34
CA ARG A 5 -11.42 19.74 1.97
C ARG A 5 -11.50 20.90 0.97
N ASP A 6 -11.71 22.12 1.45
CA ASP A 6 -11.74 23.34 0.65
C ASP A 6 -10.34 23.95 0.41
N ALA A 7 -9.33 23.52 1.17
CA ALA A 7 -7.98 24.07 1.11
C ALA A 7 -7.16 23.37 0.02
N LYS A 8 -7.17 23.95 -1.18
CA LYS A 8 -6.48 23.40 -2.37
C LYS A 8 -4.99 23.14 -2.17
N TRP A 9 -4.27 24.10 -1.58
CA TRP A 9 -2.82 24.02 -1.39
C TRP A 9 -2.40 22.89 -0.44
N PRO A 10 -3.00 22.75 0.77
CA PRO A 10 -2.76 21.60 1.62
C PRO A 10 -3.04 20.26 0.95
N MET A 11 -4.14 20.14 0.18
CA MET A 11 -4.49 18.88 -0.48
C MET A 11 -3.44 18.43 -1.50
N ILE A 12 -2.94 19.35 -2.31
CA ILE A 12 -1.90 19.06 -3.30
C ILE A 12 -0.59 18.66 -2.61
N TRP A 13 -0.17 19.44 -1.61
CA TRP A 13 1.08 19.17 -0.87
C TRP A 13 1.03 17.86 -0.10
N MET A 14 -0.09 17.56 0.56
CA MET A 14 -0.26 16.32 1.31
C MET A 14 -0.37 15.11 0.37
N SER A 15 -0.99 15.27 -0.81
CA SER A 15 -0.98 14.22 -1.84
C SER A 15 0.43 13.92 -2.31
N PHE A 16 1.24 14.96 -2.57
CA PHE A 16 2.63 14.81 -2.95
C PHE A 16 3.44 14.08 -1.85
N LEU A 17 3.29 14.48 -0.59
CA LEU A 17 3.92 13.81 0.55
C LEU A 17 3.47 12.35 0.71
N ALA A 18 2.17 12.07 0.52
CA ALA A 18 1.63 10.71 0.60
C ALA A 18 2.27 9.79 -0.46
N PHE A 19 2.45 10.29 -1.69
CA PHE A 19 3.15 9.55 -2.74
C PHE A 19 4.65 9.42 -2.47
N ALA A 20 5.30 10.48 -2.00
CA ALA A 20 6.73 10.50 -1.69
C ALA A 20 7.10 9.61 -0.48
N GLY A 21 6.12 9.20 0.32
CA GLY A 21 6.30 8.25 1.41
C GLY A 21 6.56 6.81 0.94
N ASN A 22 6.07 5.84 1.71
CA ASN A 22 6.36 4.41 1.56
C ASN A 22 6.12 3.85 0.14
N THR A 23 5.21 4.48 -0.61
CA THR A 23 4.78 4.04 -1.94
C THR A 23 5.83 4.27 -3.04
N LEU A 24 6.37 5.49 -3.14
CA LEU A 24 7.39 5.84 -4.14
C LEU A 24 8.76 6.08 -3.52
N TYR A 25 8.96 5.70 -2.26
CA TYR A 25 10.24 5.82 -1.57
C TYR A 25 11.43 5.36 -2.42
N PRO A 26 11.40 4.19 -3.10
CA PRO A 26 12.53 3.76 -3.92
C PRO A 26 12.78 4.63 -5.17
N VAL A 27 11.71 5.17 -5.75
CA VAL A 27 11.77 6.05 -6.92
C VAL A 27 12.39 7.40 -6.53
N PHE A 28 11.92 7.98 -5.41
CA PHE A 28 12.48 9.22 -4.87
C PHE A 28 13.91 9.04 -4.39
N LEU A 29 14.22 7.94 -3.69
CA LEU A 29 15.58 7.64 -3.24
C LEU A 29 16.55 7.58 -4.43
N ARG A 30 16.16 6.88 -5.51
CA ARG A 30 16.96 6.82 -6.73
C ARG A 30 17.11 8.18 -7.40
N LEU A 31 16.04 8.97 -7.46
CA LEU A 31 16.08 10.32 -8.02
C LEU A 31 17.03 11.22 -7.23
N VAL A 32 16.98 11.17 -5.90
CA VAL A 32 17.89 11.91 -5.01
C VAL A 32 19.34 11.49 -5.28
N ILE A 33 19.63 10.20 -5.27
CA ILE A 33 20.99 9.66 -5.56
C ILE A 33 21.46 10.11 -6.95
N TRP A 34 20.59 10.07 -7.96
CA TRP A 34 20.92 10.53 -9.31
C TRP A 34 21.19 12.05 -9.35
N THR A 35 20.36 12.87 -8.70
CA THR A 35 20.57 14.32 -8.63
C THR A 35 21.86 14.69 -7.91
N LEU A 36 22.17 14.02 -6.80
CA LEU A 36 23.43 14.20 -6.08
C LEU A 36 24.62 13.82 -6.98
N SER A 37 24.53 12.74 -7.77
CA SER A 37 25.62 12.35 -8.67
C SER A 37 25.86 13.32 -9.83
N LYS A 38 24.86 14.15 -10.15
CA LYS A 38 24.97 15.20 -11.16
C LYS A 38 25.41 16.54 -10.58
N TRP A 39 25.19 16.77 -9.28
CA TRP A 39 25.67 17.95 -8.56
C TRP A 39 27.13 17.84 -8.12
N PHE A 40 27.62 16.65 -7.79
CA PHE A 40 29.03 16.46 -7.46
C PHE A 40 29.88 16.30 -8.74
N PRO A 41 30.99 17.08 -8.88
CA PRO A 41 31.89 16.96 -10.03
C PRO A 41 32.57 15.59 -10.07
N LYS A 42 32.82 15.05 -11.27
CA LYS A 42 33.37 13.70 -11.53
C LYS A 42 34.73 13.39 -10.89
N GLN A 43 35.37 14.36 -10.23
CA GLN A 43 36.67 14.22 -9.54
C GLN A 43 36.55 14.19 -8.01
N SER A 44 35.36 14.27 -7.42
CA SER A 44 35.20 14.18 -5.96
C SER A 44 35.19 12.73 -5.50
N SER A 45 35.82 12.43 -4.36
CA SER A 45 35.85 11.06 -3.79
C SER A 45 34.47 10.52 -3.41
N THR A 46 33.45 11.37 -3.42
CA THR A 46 32.04 11.03 -3.19
C THR A 46 31.29 10.58 -4.46
N GLN A 47 31.83 10.81 -5.66
CA GLN A 47 31.17 10.44 -6.92
C GLN A 47 31.37 8.96 -7.28
N GLU A 48 32.51 8.38 -6.92
CA GLU A 48 32.81 6.95 -7.08
C GLU A 48 31.85 6.06 -6.24
N PRO A 49 31.64 6.29 -4.93
CA PRO A 49 30.66 5.53 -4.14
C PRO A 49 29.22 5.67 -4.65
N LEU A 50 28.85 6.85 -5.12
CA LEU A 50 27.47 7.14 -5.55
C LEU A 50 27.14 6.51 -6.90
N SER A 51 28.11 6.50 -7.82
CA SER A 51 28.00 5.78 -9.09
C SER A 51 28.02 4.27 -8.89
N PHE A 52 28.81 3.76 -7.93
CA PHE A 52 28.80 2.36 -7.53
C PHE A 52 27.45 1.92 -6.92
N LEU A 53 26.85 2.76 -6.07
CA LEU A 53 25.49 2.57 -5.52
C LEU A 53 24.41 2.48 -6.61
N LEU A 54 24.52 3.28 -7.67
CA LEU A 54 23.59 3.24 -8.81
C LEU A 54 23.78 2.02 -9.70
N GLN A 55 25.01 1.49 -9.82
CA GLN A 55 25.34 0.32 -10.61
C GLN A 55 25.03 -1.00 -9.89
N HIS A 56 25.23 -1.05 -8.56
CA HIS A 56 24.96 -2.23 -7.73
C HIS A 56 23.96 -1.94 -6.60
N PRO A 57 22.73 -1.51 -6.93
CA PRO A 57 21.79 -1.01 -5.92
C PRO A 57 21.43 -2.05 -4.86
N ARG A 58 21.30 -3.33 -5.26
CA ARG A 58 20.92 -4.43 -4.36
C ARG A 58 22.01 -4.91 -3.40
N ARG A 59 23.29 -4.55 -3.62
CA ARG A 59 24.38 -4.92 -2.69
C ARG A 59 24.54 -3.93 -1.54
N CYS A 60 24.08 -2.69 -1.72
CA CYS A 60 24.30 -1.61 -0.77
C CYS A 60 23.02 -1.16 -0.06
N TYR A 61 21.85 -1.34 -0.68
CA TYR A 61 20.57 -1.02 -0.04
C TYR A 61 19.43 -1.89 -0.56
N THR A 62 18.81 -2.66 0.33
CA THR A 62 17.72 -3.59 -0.02
C THR A 62 16.48 -2.92 -0.61
N LEU A 63 16.27 -1.63 -0.32
CA LEU A 63 15.14 -0.85 -0.86
C LEU A 63 15.48 -0.08 -2.15
N LEU A 64 16.70 -0.20 -2.69
CA LEU A 64 17.08 0.46 -3.93
C LEU A 64 16.87 -0.48 -5.12
N PHE A 65 15.86 -0.18 -5.95
CA PHE A 65 15.54 -1.00 -7.13
C PHE A 65 16.37 -0.61 -8.38
N PRO A 66 16.65 -1.57 -9.28
CA PRO A 66 17.19 -1.29 -10.62
C PRO A 66 16.28 -0.40 -11.48
N SER A 67 16.80 0.19 -12.56
CA SER A 67 16.14 1.29 -13.29
C SER A 67 14.84 0.86 -13.94
N GLY A 68 14.83 -0.31 -14.59
CA GLY A 68 13.63 -0.84 -15.25
C GLY A 68 12.48 -1.02 -14.25
N PRO A 69 12.66 -1.83 -13.19
CA PRO A 69 11.64 -2.05 -12.17
C PRO A 69 11.12 -0.77 -11.50
N THR A 70 11.99 0.23 -11.25
CA THR A 70 11.52 1.52 -10.68
C THR A 70 10.53 2.24 -11.60
N TRP A 71 10.74 2.21 -12.91
CA TRP A 71 9.83 2.84 -13.88
C TRP A 71 8.54 2.05 -14.06
N ILE A 72 8.61 0.71 -14.04
CA ILE A 72 7.43 -0.16 -14.10
C ILE A 72 6.56 0.05 -12.85
N LEU A 73 7.16 0.06 -11.66
CA LEU A 73 6.48 0.33 -10.40
C LEU A 73 5.79 1.69 -10.43
N PHE A 74 6.51 2.74 -10.84
CA PHE A 74 5.94 4.08 -10.98
C PHE A 74 4.74 4.09 -11.94
N ALA A 75 4.86 3.44 -13.10
CA ALA A 75 3.78 3.38 -14.10
C ALA A 75 2.53 2.66 -13.57
N ILE A 76 2.70 1.50 -12.92
CA ILE A 76 1.58 0.75 -12.32
C ILE A 76 0.89 1.58 -11.24
N ILE A 77 1.67 2.21 -10.35
CA ILE A 77 1.15 3.04 -9.26
C ILE A 77 0.40 4.25 -9.79
N PHE A 78 0.95 4.93 -10.79
CA PHE A 78 0.33 6.06 -11.43
C PHE A 78 -0.98 5.66 -12.12
N ALA A 79 -0.99 4.55 -12.86
CA ALA A 79 -2.18 4.05 -13.54
C ALA A 79 -3.30 3.66 -12.55
N LEU A 80 -2.98 2.93 -11.47
CA LEU A 80 -3.96 2.56 -10.45
C LEU A 80 -4.57 3.79 -9.76
N ASN A 81 -3.75 4.77 -9.37
CA ASN A 81 -4.27 6.01 -8.77
C ASN A 81 -5.09 6.83 -9.77
N PHE A 82 -4.68 6.87 -11.04
CA PHE A 82 -5.45 7.57 -12.07
C PHE A 82 -6.85 6.96 -12.22
N VAL A 83 -6.95 5.63 -12.21
CA VAL A 83 -8.24 4.92 -12.23
C VAL A 83 -9.08 5.27 -10.99
N ASP A 84 -8.51 5.26 -9.79
CA ASP A 84 -9.24 5.63 -8.57
C ASP A 84 -9.77 7.08 -8.62
N VAL A 85 -8.93 8.03 -9.04
CA VAL A 85 -9.34 9.44 -9.19
C VAL A 85 -10.43 9.58 -10.25
N LEU A 86 -10.32 8.87 -11.37
CA LEU A 86 -11.33 8.86 -12.42
C LEU A 86 -12.66 8.33 -11.88
N LEU A 87 -12.65 7.21 -11.16
CA LEU A 87 -13.85 6.62 -10.56
C LEU A 87 -14.51 7.57 -9.56
N ILE A 88 -13.73 8.22 -8.69
CA ILE A 88 -14.25 9.23 -7.75
C ILE A 88 -14.92 10.39 -8.51
N ILE A 89 -14.27 10.93 -9.54
CA ILE A 89 -14.80 12.09 -10.27
C ILE A 89 -16.06 11.73 -11.08
N VAL A 90 -16.06 10.57 -11.74
CA VAL A 90 -17.15 10.16 -12.64
C VAL A 90 -18.36 9.64 -11.87
N LEU A 91 -18.15 8.78 -10.86
CA LEU A 91 -19.25 8.10 -10.17
C LEU A 91 -19.89 8.94 -9.06
N ASP A 92 -19.14 9.87 -8.45
CA ASP A 92 -19.68 10.78 -7.43
C ASP A 92 -20.05 12.16 -7.99
N LEU A 93 -20.20 12.29 -9.32
CA LEU A 93 -20.50 13.58 -9.95
C LEU A 93 -21.82 14.21 -9.47
N HIS A 94 -22.78 13.37 -9.09
CA HIS A 94 -24.12 13.75 -8.59
C HIS A 94 -24.28 13.55 -7.07
N ASN A 95 -23.22 13.15 -6.37
CA ASN A 95 -23.30 12.83 -4.95
C ASN A 95 -23.26 14.13 -4.12
N PRO A 96 -24.25 14.39 -3.22
CA PRO A 96 -24.28 15.61 -2.40
C PRO A 96 -23.00 15.88 -1.62
N GLU A 97 -22.30 14.83 -1.18
CA GLU A 97 -21.02 14.96 -0.47
C GLU A 97 -19.93 15.61 -1.32
N VAL A 98 -19.90 15.26 -2.61
CA VAL A 98 -18.87 15.70 -3.56
C VAL A 98 -19.32 16.96 -4.31
N THR A 99 -20.63 17.16 -4.51
CA THR A 99 -21.20 18.37 -5.11
C THR A 99 -21.22 19.57 -4.20
N SER A 100 -21.11 19.37 -2.88
CA SER A 100 -20.91 20.47 -1.92
C SER A 100 -19.64 21.28 -2.19
N LEU A 101 -18.66 20.70 -2.89
CA LEU A 101 -17.40 21.36 -3.25
C LEU A 101 -17.46 21.94 -4.67
N PRO A 102 -16.91 23.16 -4.86
CA PRO A 102 -16.72 23.72 -6.20
C PRO A 102 -15.76 22.83 -7.00
N LEU A 103 -15.98 22.76 -8.31
CA LEU A 103 -15.24 21.85 -9.22
C LEU A 103 -13.71 21.98 -9.08
N SER A 104 -13.22 23.20 -8.82
CA SER A 104 -11.79 23.49 -8.65
C SER A 104 -11.15 22.95 -7.36
N ALA A 105 -11.94 22.66 -6.31
CA ALA A 105 -11.47 22.02 -5.08
C ALA A 105 -11.69 20.49 -5.11
N ARG A 106 -12.67 20.04 -5.90
CA ARG A 106 -13.01 18.62 -6.06
C ARG A 106 -11.86 17.79 -6.62
N ILE A 107 -11.14 18.28 -7.63
CA ILE A 107 -10.05 17.53 -8.27
C ILE A 107 -8.90 17.27 -7.27
N PRO A 108 -8.34 18.28 -6.57
CA PRO A 108 -7.34 18.05 -5.53
C PRO A 108 -7.83 17.14 -4.40
N ALA A 109 -9.09 17.26 -3.99
CA ALA A 109 -9.69 16.43 -2.95
C ALA A 109 -9.80 14.94 -3.35
N ALA A 110 -10.17 14.68 -4.61
CA ALA A 110 -10.21 13.33 -5.18
C ALA A 110 -8.81 12.72 -5.31
N ILE A 111 -7.83 13.49 -5.77
CA ILE A 111 -6.41 13.07 -5.83
C ILE A 111 -5.91 12.70 -4.43
N PHE A 112 -6.19 13.54 -3.43
CA PHE A 112 -5.77 13.28 -2.06
C PHE A 112 -6.49 12.06 -1.46
N GLN A 113 -7.77 11.86 -1.78
CA GLN A 113 -8.52 10.69 -1.33
C GLN A 113 -7.96 9.38 -1.91
N ALA A 114 -7.63 9.36 -3.20
CA ALA A 114 -7.00 8.21 -3.85
C ALA A 114 -5.60 7.94 -3.25
N ALA A 115 -4.79 9.00 -3.07
CA ALA A 115 -3.48 8.89 -2.44
C ALA A 115 -3.57 8.36 -1.00
N SER A 116 -4.62 8.72 -0.27
CA SER A 116 -4.80 8.35 1.14
C SER A 116 -5.07 6.87 1.38
N ALA A 117 -5.51 6.14 0.35
CA ALA A 117 -5.64 4.67 0.38
C ALA A 117 -4.29 3.95 0.57
N ARG A 118 -3.17 4.68 0.47
CA ARG A 118 -1.81 4.15 0.63
C ARG A 118 -1.16 4.61 1.92
N HIS A 119 -1.62 4.09 3.06
CA HIS A 119 -1.01 4.28 4.39
C HIS A 119 -1.06 5.70 4.98
N THR A 120 -1.86 6.61 4.42
CA THR A 120 -2.03 7.96 5.00
C THR A 120 -3.18 8.00 6.01
N GLY A 121 -4.24 7.23 5.78
CA GLY A 121 -5.35 7.05 6.73
C GLY A 121 -6.24 8.26 6.91
N THR A 122 -6.06 9.29 6.10
CA THR A 122 -6.85 10.51 6.15
C THR A 122 -7.95 10.47 5.11
N ALA A 123 -9.18 10.72 5.53
CA ALA A 123 -10.30 10.90 4.60
C ALA A 123 -10.52 12.39 4.28
N THR A 124 -10.76 12.68 3.00
CA THR A 124 -11.20 14.00 2.50
C THR A 124 -12.72 14.07 2.44
N PHE A 125 -13.35 12.94 2.09
CA PHE A 125 -14.80 12.78 2.00
C PHE A 125 -15.29 11.86 3.11
N ASN A 126 -16.60 11.84 3.36
CA ASN A 126 -17.18 10.77 4.17
C ASN A 126 -17.29 9.50 3.33
N LEU A 127 -16.46 8.49 3.62
CA LEU A 127 -16.41 7.27 2.83
C LEU A 127 -17.69 6.44 2.94
N ALA A 128 -18.53 6.61 3.97
CA ALA A 128 -19.83 5.92 4.03
C ALA A 128 -20.83 6.44 3.00
N ASN A 129 -20.72 7.71 2.61
CA ASN A 129 -21.71 8.40 1.78
C ASN A 129 -21.30 8.48 0.29
N ILE A 130 -20.10 8.04 -0.08
CA ILE A 130 -19.64 7.94 -1.47
C ILE A 130 -20.23 6.71 -2.18
N ASN A 131 -20.15 6.70 -3.50
CA ASN A 131 -20.63 5.59 -4.32
C ASN A 131 -20.00 4.24 -3.88
N PRO A 132 -20.78 3.16 -3.72
CA PRO A 132 -20.25 1.84 -3.34
C PRO A 132 -19.15 1.31 -4.26
N ALA A 133 -19.18 1.65 -5.55
CA ALA A 133 -18.12 1.27 -6.48
C ALA A 133 -16.78 1.96 -6.15
N VAL A 134 -16.81 3.18 -5.63
CA VAL A 134 -15.61 3.89 -5.15
C VAL A 134 -15.13 3.29 -3.84
N GLN A 135 -16.02 2.91 -2.92
CA GLN A 135 -15.65 2.18 -1.70
C GLN A 135 -14.93 0.87 -2.04
N LEU A 136 -15.43 0.13 -3.03
CA LEU A 136 -14.82 -1.10 -3.52
C LEU A 136 -13.45 -0.83 -4.18
N SER A 137 -13.34 0.23 -4.98
CA SER A 137 -12.05 0.62 -5.59
C SER A 137 -10.99 0.93 -4.53
N LEU A 138 -11.37 1.71 -3.51
CA LEU A 138 -10.50 2.01 -2.37
C LEU A 138 -10.12 0.73 -1.61
N LEU A 139 -11.05 -0.21 -1.41
CA LEU A 139 -10.75 -1.50 -0.80
C LEU A 139 -9.69 -2.28 -1.59
N VAL A 140 -9.86 -2.37 -2.92
CA VAL A 140 -8.90 -3.03 -3.81
C VAL A 140 -7.54 -2.34 -3.75
N MET A 141 -7.49 -1.01 -3.76
CA MET A 141 -6.25 -0.25 -3.66
C MET A 141 -5.53 -0.47 -2.32
N MET A 142 -6.27 -0.56 -1.21
CA MET A 142 -5.72 -0.90 0.10
C MET A 142 -5.15 -2.32 0.11
N CYS A 143 -5.86 -3.29 -0.50
CA CYS A 143 -5.35 -4.65 -0.69
C CYS A 143 -4.06 -4.66 -1.51
N ILE A 144 -4.01 -3.99 -2.66
CA ILE A 144 -2.80 -3.93 -3.50
C ILE A 144 -1.64 -3.28 -2.74
N SER A 145 -1.89 -2.22 -2.00
CA SER A 145 -0.86 -1.55 -1.18
C SER A 145 -0.39 -2.44 -0.04
N SER A 146 -1.27 -3.30 0.49
CA SER A 146 -0.91 -4.30 1.49
C SER A 146 -0.05 -5.42 0.93
N LEU A 147 -0.30 -5.82 -0.32
CA LEU A 147 0.39 -6.92 -1.00
C LEU A 147 1.72 -6.46 -1.65
N GLY A 148 1.82 -5.19 -2.03
CA GLY A 148 2.81 -4.68 -2.98
C GLY A 148 4.19 -4.28 -2.44
N ILE A 149 4.55 -4.61 -1.20
CA ILE A 149 5.86 -4.15 -0.64
C ILE A 149 7.01 -5.13 -0.91
N TYR A 150 6.76 -6.40 -1.26
CA TYR A 150 7.86 -7.37 -1.38
C TYR A 150 7.68 -8.39 -2.50
N GLU A 151 7.37 -7.95 -3.72
CA GLU A 151 7.81 -8.76 -4.85
C GLU A 151 9.33 -8.58 -5.01
N HIS A 152 10.04 -9.47 -4.33
CA HIS A 152 11.45 -9.77 -4.56
C HIS A 152 11.61 -10.24 -6.01
N GLU A 153 11.66 -9.29 -6.96
CA GLU A 153 12.04 -9.58 -8.35
C GLU A 153 13.53 -9.95 -8.39
N GLU A 154 13.91 -11.10 -7.83
CA GLU A 154 15.16 -11.75 -8.20
C GLU A 154 15.09 -12.10 -9.69
N SER A 155 15.82 -11.31 -10.48
CA SER A 155 16.18 -11.51 -11.89
C SER A 155 15.12 -12.22 -12.74
N LEU A 156 14.36 -11.44 -13.51
CA LEU A 156 13.57 -11.92 -14.64
C LEU A 156 14.45 -12.73 -15.58
N ASN A 157 14.49 -14.05 -15.38
CA ASN A 157 15.14 -14.98 -16.28
C ASN A 157 14.04 -15.57 -17.18
N GLU A 158 14.10 -15.20 -18.46
CA GLU A 158 12.96 -15.07 -19.38
C GLU A 158 12.30 -16.39 -19.81
N LYS A 159 12.80 -17.55 -19.36
CA LYS A 159 12.29 -18.88 -19.75
C LYS A 159 11.54 -19.65 -18.66
N ASN A 160 11.77 -19.36 -17.36
CA ASN A 160 11.09 -20.01 -16.23
C ASN A 160 10.46 -19.04 -15.21
N GLY A 161 10.74 -17.73 -15.31
CA GLY A 161 10.33 -16.74 -14.30
C GLY A 161 8.82 -16.59 -14.10
N LYS A 162 8.00 -16.74 -15.15
CA LYS A 162 6.53 -16.58 -15.05
C LYS A 162 5.87 -17.62 -14.13
N HIS A 163 6.38 -18.86 -14.12
CA HIS A 163 5.81 -19.93 -13.30
C HIS A 163 6.21 -19.79 -11.83
N TYR A 164 7.46 -19.39 -11.57
CA TYR A 164 7.95 -19.11 -10.22
C TYR A 164 7.27 -17.86 -9.64
N LEU A 165 7.20 -16.76 -10.39
CA LEU A 165 6.51 -15.53 -9.99
C LEU A 165 5.04 -15.80 -9.66
N LYS A 166 4.32 -16.49 -10.55
CA LYS A 166 2.91 -16.88 -10.33
C LYS A 166 2.73 -17.72 -9.07
N THR A 167 3.66 -18.63 -8.78
CA THR A 167 3.59 -19.49 -7.59
C THR A 167 3.85 -18.71 -6.31
N HIS A 168 4.82 -17.79 -6.30
CA HIS A 168 5.12 -16.94 -5.15
C HIS A 168 4.02 -15.89 -4.90
N MET A 169 3.55 -15.20 -5.94
CA MET A 169 2.40 -14.29 -5.86
C MET A 169 1.16 -14.99 -5.30
N LYS A 170 0.87 -16.21 -5.78
CA LYS A 170 -0.29 -16.97 -5.29
C LYS A 170 -0.16 -17.32 -3.81
N ASN A 171 1.02 -17.75 -3.38
CA ASN A 171 1.24 -18.15 -2.00
C ASN A 171 1.20 -16.95 -1.05
N GLN A 172 1.76 -15.80 -1.45
CA GLN A 172 1.73 -14.57 -0.66
C GLN A 172 0.34 -13.95 -0.60
N LEU A 173 -0.36 -13.86 -1.74
CA LEU A 173 -1.74 -13.40 -1.81
C LEU A 173 -2.68 -14.28 -0.98
N SER A 174 -2.50 -15.61 -1.05
CA SER A 174 -3.30 -16.54 -0.25
C SER A 174 -3.02 -16.42 1.25
N PHE A 175 -1.78 -16.15 1.64
CA PHE A 175 -1.41 -16.01 3.05
C PHE A 175 -1.93 -14.69 3.64
N ASP A 176 -1.80 -13.58 2.90
CA ASP A 176 -2.23 -12.27 3.36
C ASP A 176 -3.77 -12.16 3.40
N LEU A 177 -4.46 -12.66 2.37
CA LEU A 177 -5.93 -12.69 2.34
C LEU A 177 -6.50 -13.58 3.46
N TRP A 178 -5.82 -14.67 3.82
CA TRP A 178 -6.29 -15.56 4.87
C TRP A 178 -6.53 -14.82 6.20
N TYR A 179 -5.60 -13.95 6.60
CA TYR A 179 -5.76 -13.16 7.84
C TYR A 179 -6.86 -12.11 7.75
N ILE A 180 -7.06 -11.49 6.59
CA ILE A 180 -8.15 -10.53 6.36
C ILE A 180 -9.50 -11.24 6.48
N PHE A 181 -9.66 -12.39 5.84
CA PHE A 181 -10.90 -13.16 5.93
C PHE A 181 -11.12 -13.71 7.34
N LEU A 182 -10.09 -14.24 8.00
CA LEU A 182 -10.19 -14.73 9.37
C LEU A 182 -10.60 -13.62 10.34
N GLY A 183 -9.97 -12.44 10.27
CA GLY A 183 -10.33 -11.28 11.08
C GLY A 183 -11.78 -10.83 10.83
N THR A 184 -12.20 -10.80 9.56
CA THR A 184 -13.57 -10.45 9.16
C THR A 184 -14.58 -11.44 9.73
N ILE A 185 -14.33 -12.75 9.63
CA ILE A 185 -15.20 -13.79 10.18
C ILE A 185 -15.32 -13.66 11.71
N CYS A 186 -14.19 -13.50 12.41
CA CYS A 186 -14.19 -13.33 13.87
C CYS A 186 -15.03 -12.13 14.32
N ILE A 187 -14.90 -10.99 13.63
CA ILE A 187 -15.68 -9.78 13.95
C ILE A 187 -17.16 -9.97 13.56
N CYS A 188 -17.45 -10.61 12.43
CA CYS A 188 -18.83 -10.89 12.02
C CYS A 188 -19.55 -11.81 13.01
N ILE A 189 -18.86 -12.78 13.61
CA ILE A 189 -19.43 -13.64 14.66
C ILE A 189 -19.73 -12.81 15.91
N ALA A 190 -18.77 -11.99 16.35
CA ALA A 190 -18.88 -11.20 17.58
C ALA A 190 -19.92 -10.07 17.49
N GLU A 191 -20.06 -9.43 16.33
CA GLU A 191 -21.02 -8.34 16.07
C GLU A 191 -22.27 -8.83 15.31
N SER A 192 -22.52 -10.15 15.27
CA SER A 192 -23.59 -10.75 14.47
C SER A 192 -24.98 -10.17 14.74
N THR A 193 -25.28 -9.83 15.99
CA THR A 193 -26.54 -9.21 16.38
C THR A 193 -26.75 -7.83 15.75
N ARG A 194 -25.68 -7.04 15.62
CA ARG A 194 -25.71 -5.69 15.05
C ARG A 194 -25.71 -5.71 13.53
N ILE A 195 -24.98 -6.66 12.94
CA ILE A 195 -24.97 -6.86 11.49
C ILE A 195 -26.34 -7.36 10.99
N ALA A 196 -27.05 -8.14 11.81
CA ALA A 196 -28.40 -8.61 11.50
C ALA A 196 -29.48 -7.54 11.72
N ASP A 197 -29.16 -6.43 12.38
CA ASP A 197 -30.11 -5.35 12.64
C ASP A 197 -30.24 -4.42 11.42
N VAL A 198 -31.43 -4.40 10.83
CA VAL A 198 -31.76 -3.56 9.67
C VAL A 198 -31.72 -2.06 10.03
N ASN A 199 -31.83 -1.72 11.32
CA ASN A 199 -31.81 -0.33 11.78
C ASN A 199 -30.41 0.25 11.93
N GLU A 200 -29.35 -0.57 11.86
CA GLU A 200 -27.94 -0.14 11.92
C GLU A 200 -27.21 -0.41 10.58
N PRO A 201 -27.55 0.26 9.46
CA PRO A 201 -26.95 -0.02 8.15
C PRO A 201 -25.44 0.27 8.07
N ALA A 202 -24.90 1.04 9.01
CA ALA A 202 -23.46 1.26 9.14
C ALA A 202 -22.69 -0.05 9.46
N PHE A 203 -23.34 -0.98 10.18
CA PHE A 203 -22.83 -2.31 10.49
C PHE A 203 -23.21 -3.29 9.40
N SER A 204 -22.41 -3.32 8.34
CA SER A 204 -22.54 -4.30 7.26
C SER A 204 -21.31 -5.18 7.17
N VAL A 205 -21.45 -6.38 6.59
CA VAL A 205 -20.30 -7.26 6.31
C VAL A 205 -19.24 -6.54 5.46
N PHE A 206 -19.68 -5.70 4.52
CA PHE A 206 -18.77 -4.89 3.70
C PHE A 206 -18.02 -3.84 4.54
N SER A 207 -18.70 -3.15 5.46
CA SER A 207 -18.08 -2.20 6.38
C SER A 207 -17.04 -2.87 7.28
N VAL A 208 -17.34 -4.07 7.77
CA VAL A 208 -16.40 -4.87 8.57
C VAL A 208 -15.20 -5.28 7.72
N LEU A 209 -15.42 -5.78 6.50
CA LEU A 209 -14.33 -6.14 5.58
C LEU A 209 -13.44 -4.93 5.25
N PHE A 210 -14.03 -3.75 5.09
CA PHE A 210 -13.31 -2.50 4.85
C PHE A 210 -12.43 -2.12 6.03
N GLU A 211 -12.96 -2.17 7.25
CA GLU A 211 -12.19 -1.93 8.48
C GLU A 211 -11.03 -2.92 8.65
N VAL A 212 -11.30 -4.21 8.45
CA VAL A 212 -10.27 -5.26 8.61
C VAL A 212 -9.17 -5.13 7.55
N THR A 213 -9.54 -4.84 6.30
CA THR A 213 -8.58 -4.62 5.22
C THR A 213 -7.74 -3.37 5.48
N SER A 214 -8.36 -2.29 5.94
CA SER A 214 -7.66 -1.06 6.32
C SER A 214 -6.72 -1.28 7.52
N ALA A 215 -7.15 -2.06 8.52
CA ALA A 215 -6.35 -2.45 9.68
C ALA A 215 -5.15 -3.31 9.27
N TYR A 216 -5.37 -4.34 8.45
CA TYR A 216 -4.33 -5.25 7.96
C TYR A 216 -3.34 -4.53 7.04
N GLY A 217 -3.84 -3.65 6.19
CA GLY A 217 -3.03 -2.79 5.35
C GLY A 217 -2.34 -1.68 6.13
N ASN A 218 -2.63 -1.48 7.43
CA ASN A 218 -2.21 -0.30 8.20
C ASN A 218 -2.48 1.00 7.41
N VAL A 219 -3.63 1.07 6.73
CA VAL A 219 -4.02 2.21 5.90
C VAL A 219 -4.65 3.28 6.78
N GLY A 220 -5.63 2.91 7.61
CA GLY A 220 -6.31 3.81 8.53
C GLY A 220 -7.55 4.52 7.97
N LEU A 221 -7.99 4.17 6.74
CA LEU A 221 -9.29 4.60 6.23
C LEU A 221 -10.43 3.84 6.93
N SER A 222 -11.55 4.51 7.10
CA SER A 222 -12.75 3.98 7.76
C SER A 222 -13.99 4.50 7.06
N LEU A 223 -15.05 3.69 7.01
CA LEU A 223 -16.39 4.18 6.63
C LEU A 223 -17.01 5.04 7.75
N GLY A 224 -16.48 4.95 8.97
CA GLY A 224 -16.94 5.72 10.13
C GLY A 224 -18.33 5.30 10.63
N TYR A 225 -18.86 6.06 11.59
CA TYR A 225 -20.21 5.88 12.11
C TYR A 225 -20.94 7.25 12.14
N PRO A 226 -22.23 7.34 11.77
CA PRO A 226 -22.89 8.64 11.58
C PRO A 226 -22.92 9.54 12.82
N THR A 227 -22.95 8.97 14.03
CA THR A 227 -23.14 9.73 15.27
C THR A 227 -21.84 10.11 15.99
N VAL A 228 -20.71 9.50 15.62
CA VAL A 228 -19.43 9.69 16.31
C VAL A 228 -18.30 9.94 15.31
N ALA A 229 -17.41 10.87 15.64
CA ALA A 229 -16.24 11.20 14.82
C ALA A 229 -15.09 10.18 14.97
N THR A 230 -15.41 8.93 15.28
CA THR A 230 -14.46 7.83 15.42
C THR A 230 -14.56 6.89 14.22
N SER A 231 -13.50 6.11 13.96
CA SER A 231 -13.58 4.99 13.02
C SER A 231 -14.67 4.01 13.43
N LEU A 232 -15.22 3.25 12.48
CA LEU A 232 -16.26 2.26 12.75
C LEU A 232 -15.84 1.26 13.84
N CYS A 233 -14.56 0.87 13.87
CA CYS A 233 -14.00 0.02 14.92
C CYS A 233 -14.05 0.61 16.34
N GLY A 234 -14.22 1.93 16.48
CA GLY A 234 -14.49 2.58 17.78
C GLY A 234 -15.82 2.14 18.40
N MET A 235 -16.80 1.83 17.56
CA MET A 235 -18.12 1.34 17.96
C MET A 235 -18.17 -0.17 18.15
N PHE A 236 -17.10 -0.91 17.85
CA PHE A 236 -17.04 -2.37 18.04
C PHE A 236 -16.99 -2.76 19.52
N GLY A 237 -17.43 -3.98 19.82
CA GLY A 237 -17.27 -4.62 21.12
C GLY A 237 -15.80 -4.89 21.46
N THR A 238 -15.54 -5.20 22.74
CA THR A 238 -14.18 -5.39 23.26
C THR A 238 -13.42 -6.48 22.52
N PHE A 239 -14.07 -7.61 22.22
CA PHE A 239 -13.45 -8.71 21.48
C PHE A 239 -13.04 -8.29 20.06
N SER A 240 -13.95 -7.68 19.32
CA SER A 240 -13.73 -7.19 17.96
C SER A 240 -12.60 -6.16 17.88
N LYS A 241 -12.47 -5.28 18.89
CA LYS A 241 -11.34 -4.35 19.02
C LYS A 241 -10.00 -5.07 19.20
N VAL A 242 -9.95 -6.12 20.02
CA VAL A 242 -8.74 -6.95 20.17
C VAL A 242 -8.37 -7.61 18.85
N VAL A 243 -9.35 -8.14 18.10
CA VAL A 243 -9.12 -8.72 16.77
C VAL A 243 -8.52 -7.69 15.82
N ILE A 244 -9.06 -6.46 15.76
CA ILE A 244 -8.49 -5.37 14.95
C ILE A 244 -7.04 -5.08 15.35
N CYS A 245 -6.73 -4.98 16.64
CA CYS A 245 -5.34 -4.78 17.11
C CYS A 245 -4.41 -5.89 16.64
N LEU A 246 -4.83 -7.16 16.74
CA LEU A 246 -4.04 -8.30 16.26
C LEU A 246 -3.82 -8.26 14.75
N VAL A 247 -4.85 -7.89 13.98
CA VAL A 247 -4.77 -7.72 12.54
C VAL A 247 -3.79 -6.60 12.16
N MET A 248 -3.81 -5.47 12.87
CA MET A 248 -2.87 -4.35 12.66
C MET A 248 -1.42 -4.75 12.96
N ILE A 249 -1.19 -5.51 14.03
CA ILE A 249 0.14 -6.03 14.38
C ILE A 249 0.60 -7.00 13.30
N ARG A 250 -0.27 -7.93 12.90
CA ARG A 250 0.09 -8.92 11.86
C ARG A 250 0.43 -8.25 10.54
N GLY A 251 -0.39 -7.28 10.12
CA GLY A 251 -0.19 -6.48 8.91
C GLY A 251 1.17 -5.78 8.89
N ARG A 252 1.58 -5.19 10.02
CA ARG A 252 2.87 -4.52 10.16
C ARG A 252 4.07 -5.48 10.14
N HIS A 253 3.88 -6.71 10.59
CA HIS A 253 4.92 -7.75 10.64
C HIS A 253 5.02 -8.62 9.37
N ARG A 254 4.31 -8.31 8.28
CA ARG A 254 4.34 -9.09 7.03
C ARG A 254 5.67 -9.02 6.27
N GLY A 255 6.43 -7.93 6.46
CA GLY A 255 7.71 -7.68 5.78
C GLY A 255 8.93 -8.26 6.48
N LEU A 256 8.75 -9.00 7.59
CA LEU A 256 9.86 -9.68 8.26
C LEU A 256 10.33 -10.82 7.36
N PRO A 257 11.59 -10.77 6.87
CA PRO A 257 12.10 -11.83 6.02
C PRO A 257 12.13 -13.14 6.83
N TYR A 258 11.39 -14.13 6.35
CA TYR A 258 11.38 -15.48 6.94
C TYR A 258 12.67 -16.25 6.65
N ALA A 259 13.47 -15.79 5.67
CA ALA A 259 14.79 -16.29 5.35
C ALA A 259 15.80 -15.17 5.56
N LEU A 260 16.92 -15.45 6.24
CA LEU A 260 18.08 -14.57 6.25
C LEU A 260 18.37 -14.10 4.83
N ASP A 261 18.44 -12.78 4.64
CA ASP A 261 18.74 -12.15 3.37
C ASP A 261 19.92 -12.86 2.70
N ARG A 262 19.73 -13.37 1.47
CA ARG A 262 20.79 -14.03 0.71
C ARG A 262 21.98 -13.11 0.45
N ALA A 263 21.83 -11.80 0.62
CA ALA A 263 22.95 -10.85 0.63
C ALA A 263 23.97 -11.12 1.76
N ILE A 264 23.62 -11.93 2.77
CA ILE A 264 24.50 -12.36 3.88
C ILE A 264 25.00 -13.80 3.67
N MET A 265 24.58 -14.52 2.60
CA MET A 265 25.25 -15.78 2.26
C MET A 265 26.68 -15.46 1.86
N LEU A 266 27.61 -15.82 2.75
CA LEU A 266 29.05 -15.70 2.53
C LEU A 266 29.40 -16.47 1.24
N PRO A 267 30.33 -15.97 0.40
CA PRO A 267 30.69 -16.57 -0.90
C PRO A 267 31.17 -18.03 -0.88
N ASP A 268 31.19 -18.71 0.26
CA ASP A 268 31.93 -19.95 0.46
C ASP A 268 31.15 -21.23 0.05
N GLU A 269 29.82 -21.19 -0.02
CA GLU A 269 29.06 -22.42 -0.31
C GLU A 269 29.07 -22.82 -1.81
N SER A 270 29.08 -21.84 -2.72
CA SER A 270 29.13 -22.13 -4.17
C SER A 270 30.47 -22.69 -4.65
N VAL A 271 31.55 -22.43 -3.91
CA VAL A 271 32.91 -22.90 -4.22
C VAL A 271 33.10 -24.35 -3.76
N ILE A 272 32.45 -24.76 -2.67
CA ILE A 272 32.50 -26.13 -2.17
C ILE A 272 31.72 -27.08 -3.07
N GLU A 273 30.62 -26.63 -3.68
CA GLU A 273 29.80 -27.46 -4.59
C GLU A 273 30.51 -27.69 -5.94
N HIS A 274 31.14 -26.66 -6.52
CA HIS A 274 31.93 -26.81 -7.75
C HIS A 274 33.25 -27.59 -7.55
N SER A 275 33.76 -27.66 -6.31
CA SER A 275 34.93 -28.49 -5.99
C SER A 275 34.58 -29.96 -5.74
N ARG A 276 33.31 -30.29 -5.53
CA ARG A 276 32.83 -31.68 -5.35
C ARG A 276 32.45 -32.35 -6.67
N ASP A 277 32.00 -31.57 -7.65
CA ASP A 277 31.62 -32.08 -8.98
C ASP A 277 32.78 -32.07 -9.99
N GLY A 278 33.98 -31.63 -9.57
CA GLY A 278 35.20 -31.53 -10.38
C GLY A 278 36.25 -32.61 -10.13
N VAL A 279 35.89 -33.72 -9.47
CA VAL A 279 36.79 -34.87 -9.27
C VAL A 279 36.08 -36.15 -9.73
N PHE A 280 36.13 -36.39 -11.03
CA PHE A 280 36.62 -37.61 -11.72
C PHE A 280 36.19 -37.58 -13.19
#